data_AF-A0A354GTD4-F1
#
_entry.id   AF-A0A354GTD4-F1
#
_cell.length_a   1.000
_cell.length_b   1.000
_cell.length_c   1.000
_cell.angle_alpha   90.00
_cell.angle_beta   90.00
_cell.angle_gamma   90.00
#
_symmetry.space_group_name_H-M   'P 1'
#
loop_
_entity.id
_entity.type
_entity.pdbx_description
1 polymer ?
#
loop_
_entity_poly.entity_id
_entity_poly.type
_entity_poly.pdbx_seq_one_letter_code
_entity_poly.pdbx_strand_id
1 'polypeptide(L)'
;MLKCFRDNHGFLRAEFGDQGGVLGSFLEQDVQGSVASCKHFLELIAETEQGRRKEWSGTGNAHTVTIRPDGVAIENAWDESLPVSKVSLREFKECLSEWLKCVSGEAKANAP
;
A
#
# COMPACT_ATOMS: atom_id res chain seq x y z
N MET A 1 -1.14 6.90 -11.01
CA MET A 1 -2.34 6.10 -10.68
C MET A 1 -1.92 4.65 -10.70
N LEU A 2 -2.20 3.90 -9.62
CA LEU A 2 -1.90 2.48 -9.52
C LEU A 2 -2.74 1.70 -10.54
N LYS A 3 -2.09 0.83 -11.32
CA LYS A 3 -2.74 -0.27 -12.04
C LYS A 3 -2.36 -1.58 -11.38
N CYS A 4 -3.27 -2.54 -11.36
CA CYS A 4 -3.02 -3.86 -10.81
C CYS A 4 -3.35 -4.92 -11.85
N PHE A 5 -2.61 -6.03 -11.84
CA PHE A 5 -2.86 -7.17 -12.71
C PHE A 5 -2.37 -8.45 -12.03
N ARG A 6 -2.81 -9.60 -12.54
CA ARG A 6 -2.23 -10.90 -12.15
C ARG A 6 -1.20 -11.31 -13.18
N ASP A 7 -0.01 -11.70 -12.73
CA ASP A 7 1.03 -12.23 -13.61
C ASP A 7 0.70 -13.68 -14.06
N ASN A 8 1.57 -14.25 -14.88
CA ASN A 8 1.41 -15.61 -15.42
C ASN A 8 1.41 -16.71 -14.34
N HIS A 9 1.80 -16.38 -13.10
CA HIS A 9 1.78 -17.28 -11.96
C HIS A 9 0.59 -17.02 -11.02
N GLY A 10 -0.28 -16.09 -11.37
CA GLY A 10 -1.46 -15.71 -10.59
C GLY A 10 -1.19 -14.73 -9.46
N PHE A 11 0.04 -14.25 -9.32
CA PHE A 11 0.40 -13.27 -8.29
C PHE A 11 -0.10 -11.88 -8.67
N LEU A 12 -0.65 -11.16 -7.69
CA LEU A 12 -1.08 -9.79 -7.89
C LEU A 12 0.14 -8.87 -7.96
N ARG A 13 0.19 -8.01 -8.97
CA ARG A 13 1.29 -7.08 -9.23
C ARG A 13 0.78 -5.66 -9.34
N ALA A 14 1.61 -4.74 -8.86
CA ALA A 14 1.36 -3.32 -8.85
C ALA A 14 2.20 -2.65 -9.95
N GLU A 15 1.51 -2.07 -10.93
CA GLU A 15 2.13 -1.21 -11.93
C GLU A 15 1.90 0.25 -11.52
N PHE A 16 2.99 0.90 -11.15
CA PHE A 16 3.03 2.34 -11.01
C PHE A 16 3.72 2.94 -12.23
N GLY A 17 3.41 4.20 -12.56
CA GLY A 17 4.29 4.98 -13.45
C GLY A 17 5.70 5.13 -12.83
N ASP A 18 6.58 5.91 -13.48
CA ASP A 18 8.02 6.07 -13.20
C ASP A 18 8.47 6.31 -11.73
N GLN A 19 7.55 6.42 -10.76
CA GLN A 19 7.81 6.82 -9.37
C GLN A 19 7.34 5.83 -8.29
N GLY A 20 6.72 4.68 -8.60
CA GLY A 20 6.07 3.86 -7.55
C GLY A 20 6.81 2.64 -7.00
N GLY A 21 8.15 2.69 -6.94
CA GLY A 21 8.97 1.53 -6.55
C GLY A 21 8.65 0.95 -5.16
N VAL A 22 8.82 1.74 -4.10
CA VAL A 22 8.67 1.24 -2.71
C VAL A 22 7.21 0.99 -2.34
N LEU A 23 6.28 1.85 -2.75
CA LEU A 23 4.86 1.65 -2.47
C LEU A 23 4.32 0.40 -3.19
N GLY A 24 4.75 0.14 -4.42
CA GLY A 24 4.40 -1.11 -5.11
C GLY A 24 5.02 -2.33 -4.48
N SER A 25 6.29 -2.27 -4.10
CA SER A 25 6.95 -3.34 -3.35
C SER A 25 6.21 -3.65 -2.03
N PHE A 26 5.78 -2.61 -1.30
CA PHE A 26 4.96 -2.77 -0.10
C PHE A 26 3.61 -3.46 -0.38
N LEU A 27 2.89 -3.04 -1.43
CA LEU A 27 1.63 -3.69 -1.81
C LEU A 27 1.84 -5.16 -2.18
N GLU A 28 2.89 -5.47 -2.93
CA GLU A 28 3.19 -6.82 -3.41
C GLU A 28 3.73 -7.74 -2.32
N GLN A 29 4.52 -7.24 -1.37
CA GLN A 29 5.25 -8.06 -0.41
C GLN A 29 4.64 -8.07 1.00
N ASP A 30 3.97 -6.99 1.42
CA ASP A 30 3.41 -6.86 2.77
C ASP A 30 1.88 -6.97 2.76
N VAL A 31 1.20 -6.29 1.83
CA VAL A 31 -0.26 -6.35 1.72
C VAL A 31 -0.71 -7.61 0.99
N GLN A 32 -0.04 -7.96 -0.12
CA GLN A 32 -0.31 -9.13 -0.95
C GLN A 32 -1.80 -9.24 -1.33
N GLY A 33 -2.33 -10.45 -1.44
CA GLY A 33 -3.75 -10.72 -1.67
C GLY A 33 -4.65 -10.54 -0.43
N SER A 34 -4.27 -9.75 0.57
CA SER A 34 -5.01 -9.66 1.83
C SER A 34 -6.01 -8.49 1.86
N VAL A 35 -7.30 -8.82 1.74
CA VAL A 35 -8.41 -7.87 1.99
C VAL A 35 -8.33 -7.30 3.42
N ALA A 36 -7.98 -8.14 4.39
CA ALA A 36 -7.88 -7.74 5.80
C ALA A 36 -6.79 -6.69 6.00
N SER A 37 -5.61 -6.88 5.38
CA SER A 37 -4.51 -5.92 5.47
C SER A 37 -4.91 -4.57 4.84
N CYS A 38 -5.58 -4.59 3.68
CA CYS A 38 -6.08 -3.35 3.07
C CYS A 38 -7.02 -2.60 4.01
N LYS A 39 -8.02 -3.29 4.57
CA LYS A 39 -9.00 -2.70 5.49
C LYS A 39 -8.34 -2.15 6.75
N HIS A 40 -7.37 -2.87 7.29
CA HIS A 40 -6.62 -2.44 8.46
C HIS A 40 -5.90 -1.11 8.23
N PHE A 41 -5.15 -0.98 7.12
CA PHE A 41 -4.48 0.28 6.80
C PHE A 41 -5.47 1.42 6.51
N LEU A 42 -6.58 1.14 5.82
CA LEU A 42 -7.64 2.15 5.59
C LEU A 42 -8.27 2.65 6.89
N GLU A 43 -8.45 1.78 7.88
CA GLU A 43 -8.93 2.15 9.21
C GLU A 43 -7.90 3.02 9.96
N LEU A 44 -6.61 2.66 9.94
CA LEU A 44 -5.53 3.45 10.53
C LEU A 44 -5.43 4.86 9.92
N ILE A 45 -5.60 4.97 8.60
CA ILE A 45 -5.68 6.26 7.91
C ILE A 45 -6.89 7.05 8.43
N ALA A 46 -8.07 6.43 8.50
CA ALA A 46 -9.29 7.09 8.96
C ALA A 46 -9.19 7.59 10.42
N GLU A 47 -8.59 6.81 11.32
CA GLU A 47 -8.32 7.24 12.70
C GLU A 47 -7.36 8.43 12.76
N THR A 48 -6.33 8.43 11.91
CA THR A 48 -5.34 9.51 11.82
C THR A 48 -5.97 10.79 11.26
N GLU A 49 -6.76 10.70 10.18
CA GLU A 49 -7.51 11.82 9.59
C GLU A 49 -8.50 12.44 10.58
N GLN A 50 -9.09 11.62 11.46
CA GLN A 50 -10.05 12.07 12.49
C GLN A 50 -9.36 12.58 13.78
N GLY A 51 -8.04 12.62 13.82
CA GLY A 51 -7.27 13.03 14.99
C GLY A 51 -7.37 12.08 16.19
N ARG A 52 -7.97 10.89 16.01
CA ARG A 52 -8.01 9.84 17.04
C ARG A 52 -6.66 9.17 17.24
N ARG A 53 -5.78 9.27 16.24
CA ARG A 53 -4.44 8.71 16.27
C ARG A 53 -3.42 9.74 15.81
N LYS A 54 -2.36 9.92 16.61
CA LYS A 54 -1.23 10.81 16.27
C LYS A 54 -0.15 10.12 15.43
N GLU A 55 0.02 8.82 15.66
CA GLU A 55 1.00 8.01 14.96
C GLU A 55 0.62 6.53 15.05
N TRP A 56 0.92 5.77 14.00
CA TRP A 56 1.01 4.32 14.01
C TRP A 56 2.29 3.90 13.29
N SER A 57 3.00 2.89 13.79
CA SER A 57 4.11 2.27 13.07
C SER A 57 4.02 0.76 13.19
N GLY A 58 4.32 0.04 12.11
CA GLY A 58 4.32 -1.41 12.07
C GLY A 58 5.18 -1.96 10.95
N THR A 59 5.89 -3.05 11.24
CA THR A 59 6.74 -3.77 10.28
C THR A 59 6.00 -4.99 9.75
N GLY A 60 5.91 -5.06 8.43
CA GLY A 60 5.40 -6.23 7.70
C GLY A 60 6.51 -7.23 7.36
N ASN A 61 6.38 -7.83 6.18
CA ASN A 61 7.33 -8.79 5.65
C ASN A 61 8.63 -8.13 5.16
N ALA A 62 8.51 -6.98 4.50
CA ALA A 62 9.63 -6.32 3.84
C ALA A 62 9.76 -4.84 4.18
N HIS A 63 8.70 -4.22 4.70
CA HIS A 63 8.69 -2.79 4.96
C HIS A 63 8.14 -2.45 6.34
N THR A 64 8.69 -1.39 6.92
CA THR A 64 8.08 -0.68 8.05
C THR A 64 7.27 0.49 7.50
N VAL A 65 6.01 0.58 7.93
CA VAL A 65 5.11 1.69 7.56
C VAL A 65 4.84 2.52 8.80
N THR A 66 5.03 3.82 8.67
CA THR A 66 4.67 4.79 9.71
C THR A 66 3.64 5.79 9.18
N ILE A 67 2.48 5.86 9.83
CA ILE A 67 1.33 6.70 9.45
C ILE A 67 1.19 7.84 10.46
N ARG A 68 1.15 9.07 9.96
CA ARG A 68 1.01 10.31 10.74
C ARG A 68 0.07 11.29 10.03
N PRO A 69 -0.44 12.34 10.71
CA PRO A 69 -1.28 13.36 10.08
C PRO A 69 -0.63 14.07 8.89
N ASP A 70 0.70 14.16 8.84
CA ASP A 70 1.47 14.81 7.78
C ASP A 70 1.83 13.86 6.61
N GLY A 71 1.61 12.56 6.75
CA GLY A 71 1.83 11.59 5.67
C GLY A 71 2.17 10.18 6.14
N VAL A 72 2.67 9.39 5.18
CA VAL A 72 3.08 8.01 5.39
C VAL A 72 4.54 7.85 4.97
N ALA A 73 5.34 7.26 5.85
CA ALA A 73 6.70 6.84 5.56
C ALA A 73 6.74 5.32 5.37
N ILE A 74 7.43 4.86 4.33
CA ILE A 74 7.63 3.44 4.01
C ILE A 74 9.13 3.19 3.88
N GLU A 75 9.63 2.29 4.69
CA GLU A 75 11.05 2.02 4.89
C GLU A 75 11.32 0.55 4.62
N ASN A 76 12.44 0.22 3.96
CA ASN A 76 12.84 -1.18 3.80
C ASN A 76 13.31 -1.72 5.15
N ALA A 77 12.75 -2.84 5.60
CA ALA A 77 13.05 -3.42 6.91
C ALA A 77 14.40 -4.17 6.95
N TRP A 78 14.99 -4.44 5.79
CA TRP A 78 16.21 -5.24 5.63
C TRP A 78 17.43 -4.40 5.24
N ASP A 79 17.21 -3.25 4.61
CA ASP A 79 18.26 -2.34 4.15
C ASP A 79 17.92 -0.89 4.48
N GLU A 80 18.41 -0.43 5.64
CA GLU A 80 18.24 0.94 6.12
C GLU A 80 19.02 1.99 5.27
N SER A 81 19.89 1.55 4.35
CA SER A 81 20.58 2.47 3.44
C SER A 81 19.69 2.94 2.28
N LEU A 82 18.57 2.23 2.04
CA LEU A 82 17.61 2.60 1.02
C LEU A 82 16.79 3.83 1.43
N PRO A 83 16.42 4.71 0.48
CA PRO A 83 15.68 5.92 0.80
C PRO A 83 14.28 5.61 1.32
N VAL A 84 13.88 6.33 2.37
CA VAL A 84 12.51 6.31 2.89
C VAL A 84 11.56 6.92 1.86
N SER A 85 10.55 6.17 1.45
CA SER A 85 9.48 6.69 0.61
C SER A 85 8.48 7.45 1.46
N LYS A 86 8.17 8.70 1.08
CA LYS A 86 7.17 9.52 1.75
C LYS A 86 6.02 9.80 0.79
N VAL A 87 4.82 9.40 1.16
CA VAL A 87 3.60 9.62 0.39
C VAL A 87 2.55 10.32 1.25
N SER A 88 1.62 11.02 0.62
CA SER A 88 0.51 11.63 1.36
C SER A 88 -0.47 10.55 1.88
N LEU A 89 -1.20 10.87 2.96
CA LEU A 89 -2.30 10.00 3.44
C LEU A 89 -3.29 9.69 2.33
N ARG A 90 -3.61 10.69 1.50
CA ARG A 90 -4.51 10.57 0.36
C ARG A 90 -3.99 9.57 -0.67
N GLU A 91 -2.73 9.70 -1.08
CA GLU A 91 -2.13 8.82 -2.08
C GLU A 91 -2.06 7.37 -1.58
N PHE A 92 -1.67 7.18 -0.31
CA PHE A 92 -1.65 5.85 0.31
C PHE A 92 -3.04 5.22 0.36
N LYS A 93 -4.05 6.00 0.74
CA LYS A 93 -5.47 5.59 0.77
C LYS A 93 -6.00 5.22 -0.60
N GLU A 94 -5.70 6.03 -1.62
CA GLU A 94 -6.09 5.77 -3.01
C GLU A 94 -5.45 4.46 -3.50
N CYS A 95 -4.16 4.24 -3.26
CA CYS A 95 -3.47 3.01 -3.65
C CYS A 95 -4.02 1.77 -2.94
N LEU A 96 -4.26 1.83 -1.63
CA LEU A 96 -4.88 0.73 -0.87
C LEU A 96 -6.31 0.44 -1.34
N SER A 97 -7.07 1.47 -1.70
CA SER A 97 -8.44 1.32 -2.19
C SER A 97 -8.47 0.67 -3.57
N GLU A 98 -7.58 1.08 -4.47
CA GLU A 98 -7.43 0.42 -5.78
C GLU A 98 -6.96 -1.03 -5.60
N TRP A 99 -5.93 -1.27 -4.78
CA TRP A 99 -5.45 -2.62 -4.50
C TRP A 99 -6.55 -3.52 -3.92
N LEU A 100 -7.36 -3.01 -2.99
CA LEU A 100 -8.50 -3.73 -2.42
C LEU A 100 -9.50 -4.18 -3.50
N LYS A 101 -9.82 -3.34 -4.49
CA LYS A 101 -10.68 -3.73 -5.62
C LYS A 101 -10.07 -4.88 -6.41
N CYS A 102 -8.75 -4.86 -6.60
CA CYS A 102 -8.03 -5.92 -7.30
C CYS A 102 -8.05 -7.24 -6.55
N VAL A 103 -7.84 -7.19 -5.23
CA VAL A 103 -7.83 -8.38 -4.37
C VAL A 103 -9.24 -8.98 -4.24
N SER A 104 -10.27 -8.15 -4.12
CA SER A 104 -11.67 -8.57 -3.96
C SER A 104 -12.32 -9.08 -5.26
N GLY A 105 -11.65 -8.94 -6.41
CA GLY A 105 -12.22 -9.30 -7.71
C GLY A 105 -13.20 -8.26 -8.27
N GLU A 106 -13.27 -7.07 -7.65
CA GLU A 106 -14.02 -5.92 -8.15
C GLU A 106 -13.25 -5.12 -9.22
N ALA A 107 -11.97 -5.44 -9.44
CA ALA A 107 -11.23 -4.92 -10.58
C ALA A 107 -11.91 -5.38 -11.86
N LYS A 108 -12.43 -4.41 -12.64
CA LYS A 108 -13.05 -4.67 -13.94
C LYS A 108 -12.11 -5.57 -14.75
N ALA A 109 -12.60 -6.77 -15.08
CA ALA A 109 -11.95 -7.61 -16.06
C ALA A 109 -11.82 -6.78 -17.35
N ASN A 110 -10.60 -6.36 -17.69
CA ASN A 110 -10.33 -5.96 -19.06
C ASN A 110 -10.41 -7.25 -19.87
N ALA A 111 -11.58 -7.49 -20.48
CA ALA A 111 -11.77 -8.51 -21.49
C ALA A 111 -10.84 -8.23 -22.68
N PRO A 112 -10.35 -9.28 -23.37
CA PRO A 112 -9.34 -9.17 -24.42
C PRO A 112 -9.73 -8.28 -25.60
#